data_AF-A0A2K3K8U6-F1
#
_entry.id   AF-A0A2K3K8U6-F1
#
_cell.length_a   1.000
_cell.length_b   1.000
_cell.length_c   1.000
_cell.angle_alpha   90.00
_cell.angle_beta   90.00
_cell.angle_gamma   90.00
#
_symmetry.space_group_name_H-M   'P 1'
#
loop_
_entity.id
_entity.type
_entity.pdbx_description
1 polymer ?
#
loop_
_entity_poly.entity_id
_entity_poly.type
_entity_poly.pdbx_seq_one_letter_code
_entity_poly.pdbx_strand_id
1 'polypeptide(L)'
;GSLPFTYLRVPIFKVTLIKELERYLRNFIWSGDLLTRKMVTVAWNTVCTPIAEGGLGIRSFAKLNQASNLKLFWEFLNSDTQWAHILRSRVKRGSDFINHHVFSSIWSGIKDQANTILENTTWLLVNGC
;
A
#
# COMPACT_ATOMS: atom_id res chain seq x y z
N GLY A 1 4.02 4.32 23.42
CA GLY A 1 4.08 2.94 22.92
C GLY A 1 4.40 2.95 21.44
N SER A 2 5.62 2.56 21.09
CA SER A 2 6.17 2.59 19.73
C SER A 2 5.62 1.46 18.86
N LEU A 3 4.57 1.86 18.14
CA LEU A 3 4.23 1.60 16.74
C LEU A 3 4.03 0.16 16.19
N PRO A 4 2.88 -0.08 15.50
CA PRO A 4 2.45 -1.35 14.90
C PRO A 4 3.22 -1.80 13.64
N PHE A 5 4.45 -1.34 13.42
CA PHE A 5 5.21 -1.65 12.20
C PHE A 5 5.82 -3.06 12.19
N THR A 6 6.07 -3.67 13.35
CA THR A 6 6.72 -4.99 13.43
C THR A 6 5.73 -6.16 13.41
N TYR A 7 4.47 -5.96 13.82
CA TYR A 7 3.53 -7.06 14.01
C TYR A 7 2.94 -7.62 12.70
N LEU A 8 2.82 -6.79 11.66
CA LEU A 8 2.15 -7.19 10.42
C LEU A 8 3.10 -7.73 9.34
N ARG A 9 4.43 -7.69 9.55
CA ARG A 9 5.47 -8.14 8.59
C ARG A 9 5.41 -7.46 7.20
N VAL A 10 4.41 -6.61 6.97
CA VAL A 10 4.13 -5.83 5.76
C VAL A 10 4.16 -4.35 6.17
N PRO A 11 5.13 -3.55 5.69
CA PRO A 11 5.20 -2.15 6.07
C PRO A 11 4.08 -1.37 5.37
N ILE A 12 3.07 -0.97 6.14
CA ILE A 12 2.08 0.03 5.71
C ILE A 12 2.73 1.40 5.86
N PHE A 13 3.23 1.97 4.77
CA PHE A 13 3.81 3.31 4.85
C PHE A 13 2.71 4.36 4.76
N LYS A 14 2.77 5.35 5.65
CA LYS A 14 1.98 6.57 5.47
C LYS A 14 2.35 7.21 4.14
N VAL A 15 1.35 7.69 3.41
CA VAL A 15 1.55 8.38 2.12
C VAL A 15 2.55 9.53 2.23
N THR A 16 2.55 10.23 3.37
CA THR A 16 3.53 11.29 3.66
C THR A 16 4.97 10.78 3.68
N LEU A 17 5.22 9.64 4.32
CA LEU A 17 6.55 9.02 4.36
C LEU A 17 6.99 8.56 2.97
N ILE A 18 6.09 8.00 2.17
CA ILE A 18 6.40 7.63 0.78
C ILE A 18 6.82 8.87 -0.03
N LYS A 19 6.07 9.97 0.08
CA LYS A 19 6.39 11.22 -0.62
C LYS A 19 7.76 11.78 -0.21
N GLU A 20 8.09 11.68 1.08
CA GLU A 20 9.38 12.10 1.62
C GLU A 20 10.54 11.23 1.10
N LEU A 21 10.39 9.91 1.11
CA LEU A 21 11.40 8.99 0.57
C LEU A 21 11.64 9.21 -0.92
N GLU A 22 10.56 9.35 -1.71
CA GLU A 22 10.71 9.64 -3.12
C GLU A 22 11.32 11.03 -3.37
N ARG A 23 11.10 12.01 -2.48
CA ARG A 23 11.75 13.32 -2.54
C ARG A 23 13.26 13.18 -2.34
N TYR A 24 13.70 12.41 -1.35
CA TYR A 24 15.12 12.17 -1.11
C TYR A 24 15.79 11.43 -2.27
N LEU A 25 15.13 10.41 -2.85
CA LEU A 25 15.66 9.74 -4.04
C LEU A 25 15.77 10.68 -5.24
N ARG A 26 14.74 11.50 -5.49
CA ARG A 26 14.77 12.51 -6.55
C ARG A 26 15.88 13.53 -6.36
N ASN A 27 16.07 14.02 -5.13
CA ASN A 27 17.16 14.94 -4.85
C ASN A 27 18.50 14.24 -5.10
N PHE A 28 18.71 13.05 -4.53
CA PHE A 28 19.94 12.30 -4.68
C PHE A 28 20.36 12.11 -6.14
N ILE A 29 19.44 11.62 -6.98
CA ILE A 29 19.80 11.28 -8.36
C ILE A 29 20.10 12.54 -9.20
N TRP A 30 19.47 13.69 -8.92
CA TRP A 30 19.65 14.91 -9.71
C TRP A 30 20.68 15.89 -9.12
N SER A 31 20.90 15.89 -7.81
CA SER A 31 21.81 16.83 -7.13
C SER A 31 23.02 16.16 -6.48
N GLY A 32 23.00 14.84 -6.28
CA GLY A 32 24.01 14.10 -5.50
C GLY A 32 23.84 14.23 -3.98
N ASP A 33 22.86 15.01 -3.53
CA ASP A 33 22.57 15.27 -2.12
C ASP A 33 21.08 15.06 -1.82
N LEU A 34 20.77 14.60 -0.60
CA LEU A 34 19.39 14.26 -0.22
C LEU A 34 18.53 15.51 0.00
N LEU A 35 19.12 16.62 0.43
CA LEU A 35 18.40 17.80 0.88
C LEU A 35 18.34 18.88 -0.22
N THR A 36 19.32 18.90 -1.10
CA THR A 36 19.45 19.86 -2.18
C THR A 36 18.45 19.55 -3.28
N ARG A 37 17.42 20.40 -3.38
CA ARG A 37 16.44 20.35 -4.46
C ARG A 37 17.01 20.98 -5.73
N LYS A 38 16.96 20.24 -6.84
CA LYS A 38 17.16 20.77 -8.19
C LYS A 38 15.88 20.75 -9.00
N MET A 39 15.84 21.55 -10.06
CA MET A 39 14.76 21.47 -11.04
C MET A 39 14.86 20.14 -11.78
N VAL A 40 13.80 19.34 -11.71
CA VAL A 40 13.68 18.04 -12.37
C VAL A 40 12.60 18.16 -13.43
N THR A 41 12.97 17.92 -14.70
CA THR A 41 12.04 17.99 -15.84
C THR A 41 11.43 16.64 -16.20
N VAL A 42 11.94 15.55 -15.63
CA VAL A 42 11.47 14.19 -15.90
C VAL A 42 10.47 13.77 -14.83
N ALA A 43 9.30 13.27 -15.26
CA ALA A 43 8.29 12.77 -14.34
C ALA A 43 8.81 11.55 -13.56
N TRP A 44 8.55 11.50 -12.25
CA TRP A 44 9.03 10.40 -11.40
C TRP A 44 8.55 9.02 -11.87
N ASN A 45 7.34 8.94 -12.40
CA ASN A 45 6.80 7.70 -12.97
C ASN A 45 7.63 7.19 -14.15
N THR A 46 8.16 8.08 -14.99
CA THR A 46 9.06 7.73 -16.09
C THR A 46 10.39 7.19 -15.57
N VAL A 47 10.95 7.81 -14.52
CA VAL A 47 12.18 7.33 -13.87
C VAL A 47 12.02 5.90 -13.34
N CYS A 48 10.84 5.54 -12.86
CA CYS A 48 10.54 4.20 -12.34
C CYS A 48 10.28 3.14 -13.41
N THR A 49 10.22 3.49 -14.70
CA THR A 49 10.04 2.50 -15.77
C THR A 49 11.32 1.68 -15.99
N PRO A 50 11.23 0.47 -16.57
CA PRO A 50 12.39 -0.34 -16.92
C PRO A 50 13.41 0.43 -17.78
N ILE A 51 14.67 0.04 -17.71
CA ILE A 51 15.75 0.62 -18.54
C ILE A 51 15.44 0.44 -20.03
N ALA A 52 14.84 -0.68 -20.41
CA ALA A 52 14.40 -0.96 -21.78
C ALA A 52 13.32 0.03 -22.29
N GLU A 53 12.60 0.69 -21.39
CA GLU A 53 11.56 1.69 -21.70
C GLU A 53 12.08 3.14 -21.50
N GLY A 54 13.39 3.32 -21.28
CA GLY A 54 14.01 4.64 -21.10
C GLY A 54 13.98 5.18 -19.67
N GLY A 55 13.59 4.38 -18.68
CA GLY A 55 13.68 4.72 -17.26
C GLY A 55 14.98 4.28 -16.58
N LEU A 56 15.02 4.38 -15.26
CA LEU A 56 16.14 3.92 -14.42
C LEU A 56 15.87 2.56 -13.76
N GLY A 57 14.71 1.95 -13.98
CA GLY A 57 14.34 0.67 -13.35
C GLY A 57 14.11 0.75 -11.84
N ILE A 58 13.98 1.96 -11.28
CA ILE A 58 13.80 2.16 -9.84
C ILE A 58 12.37 1.75 -9.45
N ARG A 59 12.23 0.95 -8.41
CA ARG A 59 10.90 0.57 -7.91
C ARG A 59 10.17 1.78 -7.33
N SER A 60 8.97 2.06 -7.82
CA SER A 60 8.10 3.09 -7.25
C SER A 60 7.63 2.67 -5.86
N PHE A 61 7.94 3.48 -4.85
CA PHE A 61 7.47 3.25 -3.49
C PHE A 61 5.96 3.36 -3.37
N ALA A 62 5.32 4.22 -4.17
CA ALA A 62 3.86 4.27 -4.26
C ALA A 62 3.27 2.91 -4.70
N LYS A 63 3.83 2.30 -5.76
CA LYS A 63 3.40 0.97 -6.23
C LYS A 63 3.67 -0.12 -5.19
N LEU A 64 4.83 -0.08 -4.51
CA LEU A 64 5.14 -1.02 -3.44
C LEU A 64 4.14 -0.91 -2.27
N ASN A 65 3.79 0.32 -1.86
CA ASN A 65 2.82 0.54 -0.79
C ASN A 65 1.43 0.07 -1.18
N GLN A 66 1.01 0.30 -2.43
CA GLN A 66 -0.26 -0.21 -2.95
C GLN A 66 -0.30 -1.74 -2.92
N ALA A 67 0.75 -2.42 -3.39
CA ALA A 67 0.83 -3.88 -3.34
C ALA A 67 0.80 -4.42 -1.91
N SER A 68 1.51 -3.76 -0.98
CA SER A 68 1.47 -4.07 0.45
C SER A 68 0.07 -3.92 1.04
N ASN A 69 -0.64 -2.83 0.72
CA ASN A 69 -2.02 -2.62 1.18
C ASN A 69 -2.99 -3.65 0.61
N LEU A 70 -2.81 -4.04 -0.65
CA LEU A 70 -3.59 -5.10 -1.30
C LEU A 70 -3.41 -6.43 -0.56
N LYS A 71 -2.16 -6.83 -0.31
CA LYS A 71 -1.83 -8.03 0.45
C LYS A 71 -2.43 -7.98 1.85
N LEU A 72 -2.35 -6.84 2.53
CA LEU A 72 -2.90 -6.70 3.87
C LEU A 72 -4.43 -6.76 3.88
N PHE A 73 -5.10 -6.20 2.87
CA PHE A 73 -6.55 -6.35 2.74
C PHE A 73 -6.94 -7.81 2.49
N TRP A 74 -6.16 -8.54 1.68
CA TRP A 74 -6.34 -9.98 1.50
C TRP A 74 -6.23 -10.76 2.81
N GLU A 75 -5.22 -10.46 3.64
CA GLU A 75 -5.07 -11.05 4.98
C GLU A 75 -6.21 -10.62 5.91
N PHE A 76 -6.68 -9.37 5.82
CA PHE A 76 -7.85 -8.89 6.55
C PHE A 76 -9.12 -9.67 6.20
N LEU A 77 -9.27 -10.15 4.96
CA LEU A 77 -10.42 -10.97 4.56
C LEU A 77 -10.27 -12.43 5.00
N ASN A 78 -9.08 -13.01 4.80
CA ASN A 78 -8.91 -14.47 4.79
C ASN A 78 -8.13 -15.03 6.00
N SER A 79 -7.44 -14.20 6.79
CA SER A 79 -6.65 -14.70 7.93
C SER A 79 -7.45 -14.75 9.23
N ASP A 80 -7.12 -15.71 10.09
CA ASP A 80 -7.65 -15.84 11.46
C ASP A 80 -6.77 -15.15 12.52
N THR A 81 -5.98 -14.16 12.10
CA THR A 81 -5.14 -13.40 13.03
C THR A 81 -5.99 -12.48 13.91
N GLN A 82 -5.55 -12.25 15.16
CA GLN A 82 -6.29 -11.42 16.12
C GLN A 82 -6.57 -10.02 15.59
N TRP A 83 -5.60 -9.39 14.92
CA TRP A 83 -5.78 -8.06 14.35
C TRP A 83 -6.88 -8.04 13.27
N ALA A 84 -6.95 -9.09 12.45
CA ALA A 84 -7.96 -9.20 11.40
C ALA A 84 -9.35 -9.40 12.01
N HIS A 85 -9.49 -10.24 13.05
CA HIS A 85 -10.76 -10.39 13.78
C HIS A 85 -11.23 -9.09 14.43
N ILE A 86 -10.34 -8.40 15.16
CA ILE A 86 -10.66 -7.12 15.82
C ILE A 86 -11.02 -6.06 14.79
N LEU A 87 -10.33 -6.01 13.65
CA LEU A 87 -10.63 -5.03 12.63
C LEU A 87 -11.98 -5.36 11.96
N ARG A 88 -12.23 -6.62 11.61
CA ARG A 88 -13.50 -7.08 11.02
C ARG A 88 -14.68 -6.80 11.93
N SER A 89 -14.57 -7.04 13.24
CA SER A 89 -15.67 -6.75 14.18
C SER A 89 -16.03 -5.25 14.21
N ARG A 90 -15.04 -4.38 14.03
CA ARG A 90 -15.24 -2.93 13.97
C ARG A 90 -15.85 -2.47 12.65
N VAL A 91 -15.41 -3.01 11.52
CA VAL A 91 -15.68 -2.43 10.18
C VAL A 91 -16.61 -3.25 9.28
N LYS A 92 -16.83 -4.54 9.53
CA LYS A 92 -17.67 -5.42 8.70
C LYS A 92 -19.10 -5.48 9.24
N ARG A 93 -20.10 -5.40 8.36
CA ARG A 93 -21.54 -5.50 8.67
C ARG A 93 -22.20 -6.40 7.62
N GLY A 94 -22.38 -7.69 7.96
CA GLY A 94 -22.86 -8.68 6.99
C GLY A 94 -21.87 -8.87 5.85
N SER A 95 -22.33 -8.69 4.61
CA SER A 95 -21.50 -8.70 3.39
C SER A 95 -20.70 -7.41 3.19
N ASP A 96 -21.09 -6.32 3.86
CA ASP A 96 -20.63 -4.97 3.53
C ASP A 96 -19.65 -4.41 4.58
N PHE A 97 -19.06 -3.27 4.26
CA PHE A 97 -18.21 -2.49 5.17
C PHE A 97 -18.91 -1.22 5.62
N ILE A 98 -18.52 -0.71 6.79
CA ILE A 98 -19.04 0.56 7.31
C ILE A 98 -18.70 1.74 6.39
N ASN A 99 -19.63 2.69 6.30
CA ASN A 99 -19.44 3.92 5.51
C ASN A 99 -19.01 5.14 6.35
N HIS A 100 -19.09 5.06 7.68
CA HIS A 100 -18.63 6.13 8.57
C HIS A 100 -17.15 6.00 8.90
N HIS A 101 -16.54 7.12 9.29
CA HIS A 101 -15.13 7.15 9.69
C HIS A 101 -14.89 6.30 10.94
N VAL A 102 -13.84 5.47 10.89
CA VAL A 102 -13.30 4.78 12.07
C VAL A 102 -11.85 5.16 12.23
N PHE A 103 -11.49 5.54 13.46
CA PHE A 103 -10.11 5.80 13.83
C PHE A 103 -9.32 4.48 13.85
N SER A 104 -8.66 4.20 12.73
CA SER A 104 -7.77 3.06 12.52
C SER A 104 -6.79 3.39 11.41
N SER A 105 -5.49 3.34 11.71
CA SER A 105 -4.43 3.55 10.72
C SER A 105 -4.34 2.42 9.68
N ILE A 106 -4.84 1.24 10.03
CA ILE A 106 -4.86 0.08 9.11
C ILE A 106 -6.04 0.22 8.16
N TRP A 107 -7.27 0.40 8.69
CA TRP A 107 -8.47 0.50 7.86
C TRP A 107 -8.39 1.66 6.87
N SER A 108 -7.91 2.83 7.32
CA SER A 108 -7.76 3.99 6.44
C SER A 108 -6.78 3.76 5.29
N GLY A 109 -5.79 2.88 5.46
CA GLY A 109 -4.82 2.54 4.42
C GLY A 109 -5.30 1.46 3.44
N ILE A 110 -6.19 0.56 3.87
CA ILE A 110 -6.60 -0.61 3.07
C ILE A 110 -8.01 -0.54 2.50
N LYS A 111 -8.91 0.29 3.06
CA LYS A 111 -10.33 0.34 2.65
C LYS A 111 -10.52 0.63 1.16
N ASP A 112 -9.65 1.44 0.58
CA ASP A 112 -9.72 1.83 -0.83
C ASP A 112 -9.31 0.69 -1.78
N GLN A 113 -8.73 -0.40 -1.25
CA GLN A 113 -8.39 -1.60 -2.03
C GLN A 113 -9.58 -2.59 -2.15
N ALA A 114 -10.70 -2.32 -1.48
CA ALA A 114 -11.85 -3.23 -1.46
C ALA A 114 -12.39 -3.52 -2.87
N ASN A 115 -12.62 -2.48 -3.68
CA ASN A 115 -13.14 -2.64 -5.03
C ASN A 115 -12.18 -3.44 -5.92
N THR A 116 -10.90 -3.09 -5.89
CA THR A 116 -9.85 -3.79 -6.65
C THR A 116 -9.82 -5.27 -6.33
N ILE A 117 -9.95 -5.65 -5.05
CA ILE A 117 -9.95 -7.07 -4.68
C ILE A 117 -11.26 -7.73 -5.07
N LEU A 118 -12.41 -7.12 -4.79
CA LEU A 118 -13.71 -7.71 -5.11
C LEU A 118 -13.89 -7.95 -6.62
N GLU A 119 -13.39 -7.05 -7.47
CA GLU A 119 -13.45 -7.19 -8.93
C GLU A 119 -12.47 -8.23 -9.47
N ASN A 120 -11.34 -8.47 -8.79
CA ASN A 120 -10.28 -9.37 -9.25
C ASN A 120 -10.24 -10.72 -8.50
N THR A 121 -11.14 -10.95 -7.55
CA THR A 121 -11.22 -12.20 -6.80
C THR A 121 -12.44 -12.99 -7.25
N THR A 122 -12.23 -14.05 -8.02
CA THR A 122 -13.27 -15.04 -8.30
C THR A 122 -13.21 -16.13 -7.23
N TRP A 123 -14.30 -16.36 -6.51
CA TRP A 123 -14.39 -17.51 -5.61
C TRP A 123 -14.41 -18.79 -6.47
N LEU A 124 -13.30 -19.52 -6.49
CA LEU A 124 -13.31 -20.90 -6.95
C LEU A 124 -14.01 -21.73 -5.87
N LEU A 125 -15.32 -21.87 -6.00
CA LEU A 125 -16.04 -22.95 -5.32
C LEU A 125 -15.42 -24.24 -5.83
N VAL A 126 -14.61 -24.89 -5.00
CA VAL A 126 -14.20 -26.27 -5.23
C VAL A 126 -15.48 -27.09 -5.12
N ASN A 127 -16.14 -27.28 -6.25
CA ASN A 127 -17.14 -28.33 -6.42
C ASN A 127 -16.37 -29.65 -6.39
N GLY A 128 -16.05 -30.11 -5.19
CA GLY A 128 -15.62 -31.48 -4.91
C GLY A 128 -16.85 -32.30 -4.54
N CYS A 129 -17.03 -33.39 -5.29
CA CYS A 129 -18.11 -34.37 -5.22
C CYS A 129 -18.52 -34.83 -3.81
#